data_AF-A0A7C4A4Z1-F1
#
_entry.id   AF-A0A7C4A4Z1-F1
#
_cell.length_a   1.000
_cell.length_b   1.000
_cell.length_c   1.000
_cell.angle_alpha   90.00
_cell.angle_beta   90.00
_cell.angle_gamma   90.00
#
_symmetry.space_group_name_H-M   'P 1'
#
loop_
_entity.id
_entity.type
_entity.pdbx_description
1 polymer ?
#
loop_
_entity_poly.entity_id
_entity_poly.type
_entity_poly.pdbx_seq_one_letter_code
_entity_poly.pdbx_strand_id
1 'polypeptide(L)'
;MRLLAIVSGEYGRRHVANIRAHAPADWSVEMWQAPAVLPPVIDYPEDYLPDQLPAADLILAFGEHPGIAELIPEIARITGAQAVIAAVDNEAWLPRGLARQLADGWRIWVWRASLPSRYVPSPSETTGCDDASASPTRIR
;
A
#
# COMPACT_ATOMS: atom_id res chain seq x y z
N MET A 1 -9.83 11.25 8.05
CA MET A 1 -9.79 10.74 6.65
C MET A 1 -10.03 9.24 6.65
N ARG A 2 -10.75 8.68 5.66
CA ARG A 2 -11.04 7.23 5.57
C ARG A 2 -10.17 6.56 4.50
N LEU A 3 -9.42 5.55 4.90
CA LEU A 3 -8.51 4.79 4.05
C LEU A 3 -9.00 3.36 3.93
N LEU A 4 -8.99 2.83 2.71
CA LEU A 4 -9.16 1.40 2.46
C LEU A 4 -7.87 0.83 1.89
N ALA A 5 -7.23 -0.07 2.62
CA ALA A 5 -6.08 -0.81 2.14
C ALA A 5 -6.47 -2.16 1.56
N ILE A 6 -6.14 -2.38 0.29
CA ILE A 6 -6.29 -3.67 -0.40
C ILE A 6 -4.98 -4.44 -0.25
N VAL A 7 -5.04 -5.63 0.33
CA VAL A 7 -3.86 -6.43 0.67
C VAL A 7 -4.02 -7.85 0.16
N SER A 8 -3.00 -8.41 -0.51
CA SER A 8 -2.97 -9.83 -0.91
C SER A 8 -1.96 -10.66 -0.13
N GLY A 9 -0.94 -10.05 0.47
CA GLY A 9 0.15 -10.74 1.16
C GLY A 9 0.72 -9.96 2.34
N GLU A 10 1.82 -10.47 2.89
CA GLU A 10 2.46 -9.89 4.08
C GLU A 10 3.05 -8.49 3.81
N TYR A 11 3.42 -8.21 2.55
CA TYR A 11 3.92 -6.90 2.16
C TYR A 11 2.91 -5.80 2.48
N GLY A 12 1.68 -5.93 1.98
CA GLY A 12 0.62 -4.96 2.26
C GLY A 12 0.27 -4.88 3.75
N ARG A 13 0.28 -6.01 4.49
CA ARG A 13 0.01 -6.02 5.94
C ARG A 13 1.01 -5.16 6.71
N ARG A 14 2.30 -5.23 6.37
CA ARG A 14 3.34 -4.40 6.97
C ARG A 14 3.13 -2.91 6.71
N HIS A 15 2.71 -2.53 5.50
CA HIS A 15 2.39 -1.14 5.20
C HIS A 15 1.19 -0.64 6.01
N VAL A 16 0.13 -1.43 6.12
CA VAL A 16 -1.05 -1.06 6.92
C VAL A 16 -0.71 -0.94 8.39
N ALA A 17 0.08 -1.86 8.94
CA ALA A 17 0.54 -1.79 10.32
C ALA A 17 1.37 -0.51 10.58
N ASN A 18 2.29 -0.19 9.67
CA ASN A 18 3.08 1.04 9.76
C ASN A 18 2.22 2.30 9.67
N ILE A 19 1.22 2.33 8.77
CA ILE A 19 0.30 3.46 8.63
C ILE A 19 -0.52 3.61 9.91
N ARG A 20 -1.11 2.54 10.44
CA ARG A 20 -1.88 2.60 11.69
C ARG A 20 -1.06 3.10 12.89
N ALA A 21 0.24 2.80 12.93
CA ALA A 21 1.13 3.25 13.99
C ALA A 21 1.49 4.75 13.92
N HIS A 22 1.45 5.36 12.73
CA HIS A 22 1.95 6.72 12.50
C HIS A 22 0.91 7.68 11.91
N ALA A 23 -0.26 7.19 11.54
CA ALA A 23 -1.32 8.01 10.98
C ALA A 23 -1.87 8.99 12.04
N PRO A 24 -2.33 10.17 11.61
CA PRO A 24 -3.10 11.07 12.45
C PRO A 24 -4.29 10.36 13.13
N ALA A 25 -4.62 10.76 14.35
CA ALA A 25 -5.67 10.12 15.15
C ALA A 25 -7.08 10.20 14.53
N ASP A 26 -7.31 11.16 13.63
CA ASP A 26 -8.57 11.34 12.89
C ASP A 26 -8.65 10.48 11.61
N TRP A 27 -7.65 9.64 11.34
CA TRP A 27 -7.65 8.72 10.21
C TRP A 27 -8.24 7.36 10.60
N SER A 28 -9.20 6.88 9.80
CA SER A 28 -9.72 5.51 9.88
C SER A 28 -9.04 4.68 8.81
N VAL A 29 -8.42 3.56 9.20
CA VAL A 29 -7.68 2.68 8.29
C VAL A 29 -8.32 1.31 8.27
N GLU A 30 -9.15 1.07 7.27
CA GLU A 30 -9.76 -0.24 6.99
C GLU A 30 -8.86 -1.08 6.10
N MET A 31 -8.94 -2.40 6.27
CA MET A 31 -8.20 -3.36 5.46
C MET A 31 -9.16 -4.36 4.84
N TRP A 32 -9.05 -4.55 3.54
CA TRP A 32 -9.66 -5.68 2.83
C TRP A 32 -8.58 -6.62 2.31
N GLN A 33 -8.73 -7.91 2.62
CA GLN A 33 -7.87 -8.96 2.11
C GLN A 33 -8.42 -9.43 0.76
N ALA A 34 -7.68 -9.13 -0.30
CA ALA A 34 -8.02 -9.58 -1.65
C ALA A 34 -7.86 -11.11 -1.78
N PRO A 35 -8.61 -11.75 -2.68
CA PRO A 35 -8.43 -13.17 -3.00
C PRO A 35 -7.00 -13.47 -3.44
N ALA A 36 -6.45 -14.59 -2.94
CA ALA A 36 -5.10 -15.03 -3.30
C ALA A 36 -5.00 -15.63 -4.72
N VAL A 37 -6.14 -16.06 -5.27
CA VAL A 37 -6.24 -16.65 -6.60
C VAL A 37 -7.26 -15.84 -7.39
N LEU A 38 -6.78 -15.23 -8.48
CA LEU A 38 -7.60 -14.50 -9.44
C LEU A 38 -7.28 -15.03 -10.84
N PRO A 39 -8.25 -15.03 -11.77
CA PRO A 39 -7.97 -15.38 -13.15
C PRO A 39 -6.99 -14.37 -13.78
N PRO A 40 -6.33 -14.73 -14.90
CA PRO A 40 -5.45 -13.82 -15.62
C PRO A 40 -6.15 -12.59 -16.23
N VAL A 41 -7.46 -12.68 -16.43
CA VAL A 41 -8.33 -11.61 -16.95
C VAL A 41 -9.62 -11.66 -16.15
N ILE A 42 -10.10 -10.51 -15.67
CA ILE A 42 -11.34 -10.40 -14.90
C ILE A 42 -12.46 -9.85 -15.80
N ASP A 43 -13.46 -10.69 -16.10
CA ASP A 43 -14.63 -10.29 -16.90
C ASP A 43 -15.71 -9.60 -16.04
N TYR A 44 -15.94 -10.11 -14.82
CA TYR A 44 -16.94 -9.62 -13.86
C TYR A 44 -16.27 -9.32 -12.52
N PRO A 45 -15.74 -8.09 -12.30
CA PRO A 45 -15.03 -7.74 -11.07
C PRO A 45 -15.90 -7.87 -9.82
N GLU A 46 -17.21 -7.65 -9.92
CA GLU A 46 -18.18 -7.80 -8.84
C GLU A 46 -18.20 -9.20 -8.22
N ASP A 47 -17.91 -10.25 -8.99
CA ASP A 47 -17.88 -11.65 -8.51
C ASP A 47 -16.72 -11.93 -7.54
N TYR A 48 -15.69 -11.07 -7.55
CA TYR A 48 -14.48 -11.20 -6.72
C TYR A 48 -14.47 -10.21 -5.54
N LEU A 49 -15.54 -9.43 -5.38
CA LEU A 49 -15.68 -8.43 -4.34
C LEU A 49 -16.67 -8.89 -3.28
N PRO A 50 -16.50 -8.46 -2.02
CA PRO A 50 -17.51 -8.70 -1.00
C PRO A 50 -18.76 -7.86 -1.29
N ASP A 51 -19.92 -8.30 -0.77
CA ASP A 51 -21.20 -7.62 -0.92
C ASP A 51 -21.16 -6.14 -0.48
N GLN A 52 -20.30 -5.84 0.50
CA GLN A 52 -20.12 -4.49 1.02
C GLN A 52 -18.65 -4.20 1.31
N LEU A 53 -18.23 -2.98 0.98
CA LEU A 53 -16.95 -2.40 1.37
C LEU A 53 -17.19 -1.12 2.16
N PRO A 54 -16.33 -0.79 3.14
CA PRO A 54 -16.46 0.46 3.88
C PRO A 54 -16.24 1.65 2.96
N ALA A 55 -17.00 2.71 3.17
CA ALA A 55 -16.81 3.97 2.44
C ALA A 55 -15.40 4.53 2.72
N ALA A 56 -14.71 4.96 1.68
CA ALA A 56 -13.31 5.38 1.76
C ALA A 56 -13.10 6.66 0.93
N ASP A 57 -12.18 7.51 1.38
CA ASP A 57 -11.77 8.71 0.65
C ASP A 57 -10.56 8.40 -0.26
N LEU A 58 -9.70 7.46 0.18
CA LEU A 58 -8.48 7.03 -0.52
C LEU A 58 -8.31 5.51 -0.42
N ILE A 59 -7.98 4.89 -1.56
CA ILE A 59 -7.59 3.48 -1.64
C ILE A 59 -6.07 3.36 -1.66
N LEU A 60 -5.53 2.44 -0.87
CA LEU A 60 -4.15 2.00 -0.91
C LEU A 60 -4.09 0.57 -1.45
N ALA A 61 -3.67 0.41 -2.70
CA ALA A 61 -3.57 -0.89 -3.34
C ALA A 61 -2.17 -1.48 -3.17
N PHE A 62 -2.05 -2.47 -2.29
CA PHE A 62 -0.84 -3.27 -2.07
C PHE A 62 -1.00 -4.67 -2.69
N GLY A 63 -1.63 -4.71 -3.87
CA GLY A 63 -1.85 -5.95 -4.60
C GLY A 63 -0.58 -6.47 -5.24
N GLU A 64 -0.24 -7.73 -4.97
CA GLU A 64 0.92 -8.44 -5.53
C GLU A 64 0.54 -9.27 -6.77
N HIS A 65 -0.63 -9.01 -7.36
CA HIS A 65 -1.18 -9.73 -8.51
C HIS A 65 -1.91 -8.78 -9.46
N PRO A 66 -1.71 -8.88 -10.80
CA PRO A 66 -2.34 -7.99 -11.78
C PRO A 66 -3.87 -7.95 -11.67
N GLY A 67 -4.52 -9.10 -11.44
CA GLY A 67 -5.96 -9.17 -11.27
C GLY A 67 -6.49 -8.29 -10.12
N ILE A 68 -5.70 -8.00 -9.08
CA ILE A 68 -6.12 -7.09 -8.01
C ILE A 68 -6.25 -5.66 -8.53
N ALA A 69 -5.35 -5.26 -9.44
CA ALA A 69 -5.43 -3.96 -10.07
C ALA A 69 -6.70 -3.83 -10.91
N GLU A 70 -7.16 -4.91 -11.53
CA GLU A 70 -8.41 -4.95 -12.31
C GLU A 70 -9.66 -4.78 -11.43
N LEU A 71 -9.56 -5.06 -10.13
CA LEU A 71 -10.65 -4.85 -9.16
C LEU A 71 -10.71 -3.43 -8.61
N ILE A 72 -9.59 -2.69 -8.64
CA ILE A 72 -9.51 -1.31 -8.13
C ILE A 72 -10.65 -0.44 -8.67
N PRO A 73 -11.03 -0.52 -9.96
CA PRO A 73 -12.09 0.30 -10.47
C PRO A 73 -13.43 0.14 -9.78
N GLU A 74 -13.84 -1.11 -9.63
CA GLU A 74 -15.12 -1.42 -9.03
C GLU A 74 -15.10 -1.14 -7.52
N ILE A 75 -13.96 -1.38 -6.86
CA ILE A 75 -13.76 -1.00 -5.45
C ILE A 75 -13.93 0.51 -5.26
N ALA A 76 -13.29 1.34 -6.10
CA ALA A 76 -13.41 2.79 -6.03
C ALA A 76 -14.85 3.27 -6.20
N ARG A 77 -15.61 2.63 -7.10
CA ARG A 77 -17.02 2.88 -7.32
C ARG A 77 -17.86 2.54 -6.08
N ILE A 78 -17.67 1.35 -5.51
CA ILE A 78 -18.42 0.88 -4.33
C ILE A 78 -18.12 1.75 -3.10
N THR A 79 -16.85 2.09 -2.87
CA THR A 79 -16.43 2.83 -1.67
C THR A 79 -16.61 4.34 -1.79
N GLY A 80 -16.81 4.85 -3.01
CA GLY A 80 -16.85 6.28 -3.31
C GLY A 80 -15.49 6.98 -3.20
N ALA A 81 -14.39 6.23 -3.34
CA ALA A 81 -13.05 6.79 -3.19
C ALA A 81 -12.73 7.75 -4.34
N GLN A 82 -12.08 8.87 -4.00
CA GLN A 82 -11.73 9.91 -4.99
C GLN A 82 -10.29 9.81 -5.48
N ALA A 83 -9.47 9.00 -4.80
CA ALA A 83 -8.08 8.80 -5.13
C ALA A 83 -7.67 7.34 -4.85
N VAL A 84 -6.68 6.90 -5.62
CA VAL A 84 -6.02 5.60 -5.44
C VAL A 84 -4.51 5.84 -5.44
N ILE A 85 -3.82 5.22 -4.48
CA ILE A 85 -2.38 5.01 -4.51
C ILE A 85 -2.16 3.52 -4.72
N ALA A 86 -1.61 3.17 -5.87
CA ALA A 86 -1.21 1.80 -6.18
C ALA A 86 0.31 1.68 -6.02
N ALA A 87 0.74 0.79 -5.14
CA ALA A 87 2.15 0.46 -5.00
C ALA A 87 2.61 -0.30 -6.26
N VAL A 88 3.55 0.28 -7.00
CA VAL A 88 4.15 -0.36 -8.19
C VAL A 88 5.58 -0.76 -7.87
N ASP A 89 5.72 -1.78 -7.02
CA ASP A 89 7.03 -2.38 -6.77
C ASP A 89 7.42 -3.32 -7.93
N ASN A 90 6.43 -3.80 -8.71
CA ASN A 90 6.62 -4.55 -9.93
C ASN A 90 5.64 -4.08 -11.02
N GLU A 91 6.14 -3.72 -12.21
CA GLU A 91 5.29 -3.31 -13.36
C GLU A 91 4.32 -4.41 -13.81
N ALA A 92 4.58 -5.68 -13.46
CA ALA A 92 3.66 -6.78 -13.70
C ALA A 92 2.35 -6.65 -12.89
N TRP A 93 2.36 -5.98 -11.74
CA TRP A 93 1.20 -5.89 -10.84
C TRP A 93 0.24 -4.74 -11.18
N LEU A 94 0.74 -3.72 -11.88
CA LEU A 94 -0.09 -2.65 -12.44
C LEU A 94 0.30 -2.42 -13.90
N PRO A 95 -0.28 -3.18 -14.85
CA PRO A 95 0.01 -3.02 -16.26
C PRO A 95 -0.23 -1.59 -16.73
N ARG A 96 0.64 -1.06 -17.61
CA ARG A 96 0.59 0.35 -18.05
C ARG A 96 -0.73 0.75 -18.71
N GLY A 97 -1.39 -0.18 -19.42
CA GLY A 97 -2.70 0.06 -20.02
C GLY A 97 -3.78 0.32 -18.95
N LEU A 98 -3.80 -0.53 -17.93
CA LEU A 98 -4.70 -0.38 -16.79
C LEU A 98 -4.38 0.88 -15.98
N ALA A 99 -3.10 1.18 -15.73
CA ALA A 99 -2.68 2.43 -15.08
C ALA A 99 -3.19 3.69 -15.81
N ARG A 100 -3.22 3.67 -17.15
CA ARG A 100 -3.76 4.77 -17.96
C ARG A 100 -5.27 4.89 -17.84
N GLN A 101 -6.00 3.78 -17.98
CA GLN A 101 -7.47 3.76 -17.82
C GLN A 101 -7.90 4.29 -16.45
N LEU A 102 -7.17 3.86 -15.43
CA LEU A 102 -7.28 4.32 -14.06
C LEU A 102 -7.03 5.84 -13.96
N ALA A 103 -5.97 6.37 -14.58
CA ALA A 103 -5.62 7.80 -14.54
C ALA A 103 -6.61 8.72 -15.30
N ASP A 104 -7.28 8.20 -16.34
CA ASP A 104 -8.26 8.98 -17.11
C ASP A 104 -9.58 9.16 -16.34
N GLY A 105 -9.94 8.21 -15.47
CA GLY A 105 -11.18 8.23 -14.67
C GLY A 105 -11.04 8.84 -13.28
N TRP A 106 -9.85 8.79 -12.66
CA TRP A 106 -9.62 9.21 -11.28
C TRP A 106 -8.30 9.95 -11.06
N ARG A 107 -8.20 10.65 -9.93
CA ARG A 107 -6.94 11.25 -9.45
C ARG A 107 -6.04 10.17 -8.86
N ILE A 108 -5.42 9.41 -9.74
CA ILE A 108 -4.54 8.32 -9.33
C ILE A 108 -3.12 8.82 -9.26
N TRP A 109 -2.55 8.61 -8.09
CA TRP A 109 -1.14 8.82 -7.86
C TRP A 109 -0.48 7.46 -7.93
N VAL A 110 0.05 7.11 -9.11
CA VAL A 110 0.90 5.94 -9.25
C VAL A 110 2.23 6.27 -8.58
N TRP A 111 2.38 5.82 -7.34
CA TRP A 111 3.62 6.01 -6.59
C TRP A 111 4.55 4.83 -6.84
N ARG A 112 5.59 5.07 -7.64
CA ARG A 112 6.66 4.10 -7.86
C ARG A 112 7.72 4.32 -6.78
N ALA A 113 7.57 3.54 -5.71
CA ALA A 113 8.46 3.58 -4.58
C ALA A 113 9.78 2.91 -4.94
N SER A 114 10.73 3.63 -5.54
CA SER A 114 12.14 3.23 -5.36
C SER A 114 12.52 3.56 -3.91
N LEU A 115 11.96 2.82 -2.95
CA LEU A 115 12.41 2.89 -1.57
C LEU A 115 13.65 2.00 -1.46
N PRO A 116 14.84 2.56 -1.15
CA PRO A 116 15.92 1.72 -0.66
C PRO A 116 15.40 1.06 0.61
N SER A 117 15.43 -0.27 0.64
CA SER A 117 15.16 -1.12 1.80
C SER A 117 15.87 -0.55 3.04
N ARG A 118 15.19 0.29 3.83
CA ARG A 118 15.64 0.61 5.17
C ARG A 118 15.10 -0.47 6.08
N TYR A 119 15.97 -1.46 6.26
CA TYR A 119 16.14 -2.26 7.46
C TYR A 119 15.41 -1.69 8.69
N VAL A 120 14.53 -2.49 9.28
CA VAL A 120 13.96 -2.26 10.61
C VAL A 120 14.69 -3.23 11.55
N PRO A 121 15.53 -2.77 12.50
CA PRO A 121 16.23 -3.66 13.41
C PRO A 121 15.26 -4.39 14.33
N SER A 122 15.60 -5.65 14.63
CA SER A 122 14.96 -6.46 15.67
C SER A 122 15.23 -5.84 17.05
N PRO A 123 14.28 -5.89 18.01
CA PRO A 123 14.48 -5.39 19.39
C PRO A 123 15.59 -6.10 20.17
N SER A 124 16.24 -7.12 19.61
CA SER A 124 17.41 -7.79 20.20
C SER A 124 18.75 -7.10 19.92
N GLU A 125 18.81 -6.03 19.14
CA GLU A 125 20.08 -5.37 18.74
C GLU A 125 20.45 -4.11 19.56
N THR A 126 19.67 -3.74 20.57
CA THR A 126 19.87 -2.48 21.33
C THR A 126 20.80 -2.57 22.54
N THR A 127 21.55 -3.65 22.74
CA THR A 127 22.53 -3.73 23.84
C THR A 127 23.94 -3.46 23.33
N GLY A 128 24.31 -2.18 23.31
CA GLY A 128 25.66 -1.77 22.95
C GLY A 128 25.84 -0.26 22.85
N CYS A 129 25.34 0.49 23.83
CA CYS A 129 25.78 1.85 24.05
C CYS A 129 26.37 1.88 25.46
N ASP A 130 27.70 1.77 25.54
CA ASP A 130 28.47 2.28 26.67
C ASP A 130 29.88 2.66 26.18
N ASP A 131 30.26 3.89 26.57
CA ASP A 131 31.60 4.41 26.76
C ASP A 131 32.53 4.67 25.54
N ALA A 132 32.64 5.96 25.17
CA ALA A 132 33.89 6.70 25.40
C ALA A 132 33.72 8.21 25.15
N SER A 133 33.76 8.93 26.26
CA SER A 133 34.17 10.33 26.47
C SER A 133 35.05 10.99 25.39
N ALA A 134 34.59 12.17 24.96
CA ALA A 134 35.32 13.42 24.68
C ALA A 134 36.87 13.44 24.60
N SER A 135 37.41 13.96 23.48
CA SER A 135 38.15 15.24 23.44
C SER A 135 38.56 15.65 22.01
N PRO A 136 38.64 16.97 21.70
CA PRO A 136 39.03 17.47 20.37
C PRO A 136 40.46 18.04 20.37
N THR A 137 41.35 17.67 19.44
CA THR A 137 42.55 18.50 19.08
C THR A 137 43.14 18.20 17.69
N ARG A 138 43.21 19.29 16.90
CA ARG A 138 44.07 19.71 15.78
C ARG A 138 45.39 18.96 15.40
N ILE A 139 45.69 19.08 14.08
CA ILE A 139 47.00 19.22 13.37
C ILE A 139 47.90 17.96 13.39
N ARG A 140 48.39 17.40 12.28
CA ARG A 140 49.18 18.00 11.19
C ARG A 140 49.09 17.17 9.90
#